data_AF-A0A1F8XG88-F1
#
_entry.id   AF-A0A1F8XG88-F1
#
_cell.length_a   1.000
_cell.length_b   1.000
_cell.length_c   1.000
_cell.angle_alpha   90.00
_cell.angle_beta   90.00
_cell.angle_gamma   90.00
#
_symmetry.space_group_name_H-M   'P 1'
#
loop_
_entity.id
_entity.type
_entity.pdbx_description
1 polymer ?
#
loop_
_entity_poly.entity_id
_entity_poly.type
_entity_poly.pdbx_seq_one_letter_code
_entity_poly.pdbx_strand_id
1 'polypeptide(L)'
;MGTLTRKTVFALLIVLSTSGLAFGDALCNYDDTSQSEGNIKKGRVAEKEGKTLDALLFFRAADTICGNRKEAREGIRRIGSKMGREAAAKGRIFTGKSIFSTVPDVDCRRWVRAYDVPNPYEPRVPGLCIRQSGGVRVQLEPSAGAYDWYEATYNYRESDLLILKGVLSNTGDIAAYEAAQKHFQARLKLQDNGYSPDPQHLLELLKVASSNAASFLAKEEKEFQSSKDTERSLIRLENAMKWAVYGAESDRGKVVNRALDRAEEALKGNGISNLYDALEYYSFAGEADKVQDVAERADELGLAALNDNDPVTALKYFMLSGNRELIEKTRPLAEKAQKAATGTKKKKGLPSPM
;
A
#
# COMPACT_ATOMS: atom_id res chain seq x y z
N MET A 1 -5.51 -35.83 52.88
CA MET A 1 -5.82 -34.55 52.20
C MET A 1 -4.53 -34.06 51.57
N GLY A 2 -4.34 -34.31 50.26
CA GLY A 2 -3.16 -33.88 49.51
C GLY A 2 -3.52 -32.75 48.55
N THR A 3 -2.81 -31.64 48.64
CA THR A 3 -3.02 -30.42 47.85
C THR A 3 -2.49 -30.58 46.43
N LEU A 4 -3.40 -30.75 45.47
CA LEU A 4 -3.13 -30.70 44.04
C LEU A 4 -2.72 -29.28 43.62
N THR A 5 -1.51 -29.14 43.10
CA THR A 5 -0.92 -27.88 42.66
C THR A 5 -1.41 -27.48 41.26
N ARG A 6 -1.67 -26.18 41.07
CA ARG A 6 -2.21 -25.50 39.88
C ARG A 6 -1.52 -25.79 38.52
N LYS A 7 -0.40 -26.53 38.50
CA LYS A 7 0.37 -26.81 37.28
C LYS A 7 -0.09 -28.04 36.49
N THR A 8 -0.91 -28.92 37.06
CA THR A 8 -1.47 -30.10 36.36
C THR A 8 -2.74 -29.82 35.55
N VAL A 9 -3.40 -28.68 35.76
CA VAL A 9 -4.64 -28.33 35.04
C VAL A 9 -4.36 -27.76 33.63
N PHE A 10 -3.18 -27.17 33.40
CA PHE A 10 -2.81 -26.62 32.08
C PHE A 10 -2.28 -27.66 31.09
N ALA A 11 -1.83 -28.83 31.56
CA ALA A 11 -1.33 -29.89 30.67
C ALA A 11 -2.46 -30.75 30.06
N LEU A 12 -3.66 -30.75 30.64
CA LEU A 12 -4.79 -31.54 30.14
C LEU A 12 -5.66 -30.82 29.10
N LEU A 13 -5.53 -29.48 28.98
CA LEU A 13 -6.32 -28.66 28.04
C LEU A 13 -5.66 -28.51 26.66
N ILE A 14 -4.40 -28.94 26.50
CA ILE A 14 -3.66 -28.88 25.22
C ILE A 14 -3.89 -30.13 24.34
N VAL A 15 -4.47 -31.20 24.88
CA VAL A 15 -4.70 -32.45 24.12
C VAL A 15 -6.08 -32.47 23.42
N LEU A 16 -6.96 -31.48 23.66
CA LEU A 16 -8.32 -31.47 23.12
C LEU A 16 -8.55 -30.45 21.97
N SER A 17 -7.56 -29.66 21.57
CA SER A 17 -7.72 -28.68 20.47
C SER A 17 -7.16 -29.14 19.12
N THR A 18 -6.44 -30.25 19.04
CA THR A 18 -5.89 -30.78 17.77
C THR A 18 -6.80 -31.77 17.06
N SER A 19 -7.92 -32.17 17.66
CA SER A 19 -8.87 -33.15 17.07
C SER A 19 -10.04 -32.50 16.30
N GLY A 20 -10.17 -31.18 16.28
CA GLY A 20 -11.27 -30.48 15.59
C GLY A 20 -11.29 -30.64 14.06
N LEU A 21 -10.15 -30.94 13.43
CA LEU A 21 -10.07 -31.14 11.97
C LEU A 21 -10.35 -32.59 11.53
N ALA A 22 -10.29 -33.56 12.44
CA ALA A 22 -10.51 -34.97 12.08
C ALA A 22 -11.99 -35.38 12.07
N PHE A 23 -12.87 -34.62 12.73
CA PHE A 23 -14.31 -34.93 12.78
C PHE A 23 -15.11 -34.37 11.58
N GLY A 24 -14.55 -33.42 10.82
CA GLY A 24 -15.20 -32.89 9.62
C GLY A 24 -15.30 -33.90 8.48
N ASP A 25 -14.27 -34.74 8.31
CA ASP A 25 -14.26 -35.80 7.30
C ASP A 25 -15.09 -37.03 7.73
N ALA A 26 -15.36 -37.19 9.03
CA ALA A 26 -16.14 -38.31 9.57
C ALA A 26 -17.66 -38.18 9.35
N LEU A 27 -18.15 -37.02 8.89
CA LEU A 27 -19.56 -36.74 8.63
C LEU A 27 -19.90 -36.73 7.12
N CYS A 28 -18.97 -37.07 6.24
CA CYS A 28 -19.27 -37.20 4.82
C CYS A 28 -20.19 -38.39 4.58
N ASN A 29 -21.29 -38.19 3.83
CA ASN A 29 -22.07 -39.31 3.32
C ASN A 29 -21.20 -40.12 2.31
N TYR A 30 -21.43 -41.43 2.25
CA TYR A 30 -20.74 -42.34 1.33
C TYR A 30 -20.89 -41.88 -0.13
N ASP A 31 -22.08 -41.39 -0.50
CA ASP A 31 -22.37 -40.92 -1.85
C ASP A 31 -21.50 -39.71 -2.25
N ASP A 32 -21.30 -38.74 -1.35
CA ASP A 32 -20.45 -37.57 -1.56
C ASP A 32 -18.99 -37.97 -1.77
N THR A 33 -18.53 -38.93 -0.96
CA THR A 33 -17.15 -39.47 -1.05
C THR A 33 -16.94 -40.16 -2.39
N SER A 34 -17.86 -41.04 -2.80
CA SER A 34 -17.80 -41.74 -4.09
C SER A 34 -17.85 -40.76 -5.28
N GLN A 35 -18.69 -39.73 -5.19
CA GLN A 35 -18.76 -38.69 -6.22
C GLN A 35 -17.46 -37.88 -6.30
N SER A 36 -16.87 -37.51 -5.16
CA SER A 36 -15.58 -36.80 -5.09
C SER A 36 -14.46 -37.63 -5.71
N GLU A 37 -14.32 -38.91 -5.36
CA GLU A 37 -13.33 -39.83 -5.94
C GLU A 37 -13.54 -40.03 -7.46
N GLY A 38 -14.79 -40.17 -7.89
CA GLY A 38 -15.14 -40.25 -9.31
C GLY A 38 -14.68 -39.02 -10.09
N ASN A 39 -14.88 -37.82 -9.53
CA ASN A 39 -14.42 -36.57 -10.13
C ASN A 39 -12.89 -36.47 -10.14
N ILE A 40 -12.21 -36.85 -9.06
CA ILE A 40 -10.74 -36.89 -8.99
C ILE A 40 -10.16 -37.81 -10.08
N LYS A 41 -10.71 -39.01 -10.25
CA LYS A 41 -10.28 -39.96 -11.28
C LYS A 41 -10.44 -39.38 -12.69
N LYS A 42 -11.59 -38.76 -12.97
CA LYS A 42 -11.85 -38.09 -14.26
C LYS A 42 -10.92 -36.90 -14.47
N GLY A 43 -10.64 -36.11 -13.42
CA GLY A 43 -9.69 -35.01 -13.44
C GLY A 43 -8.27 -35.46 -13.81
N ARG A 44 -7.77 -36.54 -13.21
CA ARG A 44 -6.46 -37.14 -13.54
C ARG A 44 -6.39 -37.63 -15.00
N VAL A 45 -7.47 -38.24 -15.51
CA VAL A 45 -7.54 -38.68 -16.91
C VAL A 45 -7.50 -37.48 -17.85
N ALA A 46 -8.33 -36.46 -17.61
CA ALA A 46 -8.33 -35.23 -18.39
C ALA A 46 -6.98 -34.49 -18.35
N GLU A 47 -6.31 -34.46 -17.19
CA GLU A 47 -4.97 -33.88 -17.03
C GLU A 47 -3.94 -34.60 -17.91
N LYS A 48 -3.95 -35.94 -17.92
CA LYS A 48 -3.07 -36.76 -18.78
C LYS A 48 -3.34 -36.58 -20.27
N GLU A 49 -4.60 -36.39 -20.64
CA GLU A 49 -5.04 -36.13 -22.02
C GLU A 49 -4.76 -34.68 -22.47
N GLY A 50 -4.24 -33.81 -21.60
CA GLY A 50 -3.99 -32.40 -21.90
C GLY A 50 -5.25 -31.53 -21.95
N LYS A 51 -6.39 -32.03 -21.48
CA LYS A 51 -7.66 -31.30 -21.38
C LYS A 51 -7.70 -30.46 -20.10
N THR A 52 -6.91 -29.40 -20.07
CA THR A 52 -6.68 -28.55 -18.88
C THR A 52 -7.96 -28.01 -18.26
N LEU A 53 -8.91 -27.52 -19.07
CA LEU A 53 -10.19 -27.00 -18.59
C LEU A 53 -10.99 -28.08 -17.85
N ASP A 54 -11.19 -29.23 -18.50
CA ASP A 54 -11.96 -30.33 -17.96
C ASP A 54 -11.34 -30.83 -16.66
N ALA A 55 -10.01 -30.98 -16.63
CA ALA A 55 -9.29 -31.39 -15.44
C ALA A 55 -9.52 -30.43 -14.25
N LEU A 56 -9.41 -29.12 -14.47
CA LEU A 56 -9.67 -28.10 -13.45
C LEU A 56 -11.11 -28.16 -12.94
N LEU A 57 -12.07 -28.30 -13.85
CA LEU A 57 -13.49 -28.35 -13.51
C LEU A 57 -13.84 -29.61 -12.70
N PHE A 58 -13.30 -30.77 -13.07
CA PHE A 58 -13.45 -32.00 -12.27
C PHE A 58 -12.82 -31.88 -10.88
N PHE A 59 -11.59 -31.37 -10.79
CA PHE A 59 -10.96 -31.19 -9.47
C PHE A 59 -11.69 -30.14 -8.62
N ARG A 60 -12.18 -29.04 -9.21
CA ARG A 60 -13.00 -28.05 -8.47
C ARG A 60 -14.30 -28.64 -7.97
N ALA A 61 -14.98 -29.47 -8.77
CA ALA A 61 -16.18 -30.16 -8.32
C ALA A 61 -15.87 -31.10 -7.14
N ALA A 62 -14.76 -31.83 -7.19
CA ALA A 62 -14.31 -32.65 -6.06
C ALA A 62 -13.96 -31.83 -4.80
N ASP A 63 -13.37 -30.64 -4.96
CA ASP A 63 -13.03 -29.72 -3.85
C ASP A 63 -14.28 -29.15 -3.15
N THR A 64 -15.40 -29.00 -3.88
CA THR A 64 -16.66 -28.49 -3.32
C THR A 64 -17.46 -29.53 -2.52
N ILE A 65 -17.25 -30.83 -2.77
CA ILE A 65 -17.99 -31.93 -2.15
C ILE A 65 -17.21 -32.45 -0.93
N CYS A 66 -17.89 -33.10 0.02
CA CYS A 66 -17.25 -33.79 1.13
C CYS A 66 -16.45 -35.00 0.60
N GLY A 67 -15.19 -35.18 1.00
CA GLY A 67 -14.31 -36.24 0.46
C GLY A 67 -12.85 -35.83 0.40
N ASN A 68 -12.08 -36.41 -0.53
CA ASN A 68 -10.63 -36.18 -0.64
C ASN A 68 -10.26 -34.80 -1.26
N ARG A 69 -10.62 -33.72 -0.56
CA ARG A 69 -10.36 -32.33 -0.96
C ARG A 69 -8.88 -32.04 -1.09
N LYS A 70 -8.04 -32.68 -0.27
CA LYS A 70 -6.58 -32.52 -0.32
C LYS A 70 -6.05 -32.87 -1.71
N GLU A 71 -6.43 -34.04 -2.22
CA GLU A 71 -5.98 -34.48 -3.53
C GLU A 71 -6.56 -33.62 -4.67
N ALA A 72 -7.83 -33.23 -4.57
CA ALA A 72 -8.46 -32.32 -5.52
C ALA A 72 -7.68 -30.99 -5.62
N ARG A 73 -7.34 -30.38 -4.47
CA ARG A 73 -6.53 -29.16 -4.39
C ARG A 73 -5.12 -29.35 -4.91
N GLU A 74 -4.49 -30.50 -4.67
CA GLU A 74 -3.18 -30.82 -5.25
C GLU A 74 -3.25 -30.89 -6.78
N GLY A 75 -4.32 -31.46 -7.35
CA GLY A 75 -4.58 -31.43 -8.79
C GLY A 75 -4.74 -30.02 -9.35
N ILE A 76 -5.57 -29.19 -8.71
CA ILE A 76 -5.76 -27.78 -9.07
C ILE A 76 -4.42 -27.03 -9.01
N ARG A 77 -3.66 -27.20 -7.93
CA ARG A 77 -2.36 -26.54 -7.74
C ARG A 77 -1.38 -26.94 -8.83
N ARG A 78 -1.22 -28.24 -9.13
CA ARG A 78 -0.30 -28.72 -10.18
C ARG A 78 -0.58 -28.08 -11.54
N ILE A 79 -1.85 -28.07 -11.94
CA ILE A 79 -2.28 -27.45 -13.20
C ILE A 79 -1.96 -25.95 -13.17
N GLY A 80 -2.34 -25.28 -12.08
CA GLY A 80 -2.04 -23.87 -11.86
C GLY A 80 -0.56 -23.53 -11.93
N SER A 81 0.31 -24.32 -11.29
CA SER A 81 1.76 -24.11 -11.33
C SER A 81 2.30 -24.24 -12.75
N LYS A 82 1.82 -25.23 -13.52
CA LYS A 82 2.21 -25.43 -14.93
C LYS A 82 1.77 -24.24 -15.78
N MET A 83 0.49 -23.90 -15.76
CA MET A 83 -0.08 -22.84 -16.59
C MET A 83 0.47 -21.46 -16.22
N GLY A 84 0.68 -21.20 -14.93
CA GLY A 84 1.30 -19.96 -14.45
C GLY A 84 2.74 -19.80 -14.93
N ARG A 85 3.56 -20.87 -14.91
CA ARG A 85 4.92 -20.85 -15.49
C ARG A 85 4.90 -20.59 -16.99
N GLU A 86 3.99 -21.23 -17.73
CA GLU A 86 3.85 -20.99 -19.17
C GLU A 86 3.40 -19.55 -19.48
N ALA A 87 2.49 -18.99 -18.68
CA ALA A 87 2.09 -17.59 -18.82
C ALA A 87 3.26 -16.63 -18.51
N ALA A 88 4.04 -16.91 -17.47
CA ALA A 88 5.23 -16.13 -17.11
C ALA A 88 6.31 -16.19 -18.21
N ALA A 89 6.56 -17.37 -18.79
CA ALA A 89 7.49 -17.53 -19.91
C ALA A 89 7.08 -16.74 -21.16
N LYS A 90 5.77 -16.50 -21.33
CA LYS A 90 5.22 -15.63 -22.39
C LYS A 90 5.17 -14.15 -22.01
N GLY A 91 5.78 -13.74 -20.89
CA GLY A 91 5.78 -12.36 -20.40
C GLY A 91 4.46 -11.87 -19.81
N ARG A 92 3.48 -12.76 -19.61
CA ARG A 92 2.16 -12.40 -19.08
C ARG A 92 2.17 -12.59 -17.57
N ILE A 93 2.52 -11.54 -16.83
CA ILE A 93 2.66 -11.62 -15.37
C ILE A 93 1.35 -11.22 -14.68
N PHE A 94 0.89 -9.99 -14.89
CA PHE A 94 -0.33 -9.44 -14.31
C PHE A 94 -1.27 -8.99 -15.44
N THR A 95 -2.38 -9.70 -15.66
CA THR A 95 -3.41 -9.22 -16.60
C THR A 95 -4.70 -8.81 -15.92
N GLY A 96 -4.86 -9.13 -14.63
CA GLY A 96 -6.05 -8.78 -13.84
C GLY A 96 -7.30 -9.51 -14.33
N LYS A 97 -7.12 -10.64 -15.01
CA LYS A 97 -8.20 -11.42 -15.62
C LYS A 97 -8.44 -12.68 -14.81
N SER A 98 -9.69 -13.09 -14.72
CA SER A 98 -10.00 -14.45 -14.26
C SER A 98 -9.39 -15.48 -15.23
N ILE A 99 -8.92 -16.61 -14.71
CA ILE A 99 -8.48 -17.75 -15.55
C ILE A 99 -9.64 -18.40 -16.32
N PHE A 100 -10.87 -18.10 -15.92
CA PHE A 100 -12.08 -18.50 -16.62
C PHE A 100 -12.78 -17.30 -17.24
N SER A 101 -13.22 -17.46 -18.48
CA SER A 101 -14.20 -16.61 -19.13
C SER A 101 -15.42 -17.44 -19.54
N THR A 102 -16.51 -16.78 -19.91
CA THR A 102 -17.75 -17.43 -20.31
C THR A 102 -18.14 -17.01 -21.72
N VAL A 103 -18.56 -17.96 -22.53
CA VAL A 103 -19.02 -17.72 -23.90
C VAL A 103 -20.42 -18.29 -24.11
N PRO A 104 -21.28 -17.64 -24.90
CA PRO A 104 -22.57 -18.22 -25.29
C PRO A 104 -22.37 -19.59 -25.96
N ASP A 105 -23.17 -20.55 -25.55
CA ASP A 105 -23.11 -21.92 -26.07
C ASP A 105 -24.53 -22.51 -26.12
N VAL A 106 -24.93 -22.93 -27.32
CA VAL A 106 -26.26 -23.48 -27.58
C VAL A 106 -26.50 -24.80 -26.84
N ASP A 107 -25.43 -25.53 -26.52
CA ASP A 107 -25.50 -26.80 -25.80
C ASP A 107 -25.66 -26.58 -24.28
N CYS A 108 -25.37 -25.38 -23.78
CA CYS A 108 -25.47 -25.03 -22.36
C CYS A 108 -26.83 -24.43 -21.95
N ARG A 109 -27.84 -24.38 -22.84
CA ARG A 109 -29.14 -23.70 -22.61
C ARG A 109 -29.81 -24.07 -21.28
N ARG A 110 -30.63 -23.15 -20.75
CA ARG A 110 -31.26 -23.27 -19.42
C ARG A 110 -32.23 -24.46 -19.37
N TRP A 111 -31.87 -25.50 -18.64
CA TRP A 111 -32.73 -26.66 -18.40
C TRP A 111 -33.47 -26.50 -17.07
N VAL A 112 -34.82 -26.57 -17.11
CA VAL A 112 -35.65 -26.54 -15.90
C VAL A 112 -35.50 -27.87 -15.18
N ARG A 113 -34.96 -27.88 -13.97
CA ARG A 113 -35.03 -29.06 -13.10
C ARG A 113 -36.49 -29.24 -12.69
N ALA A 114 -37.19 -30.17 -13.33
CA ALA A 114 -38.26 -30.87 -12.64
C ALA A 114 -37.57 -31.72 -11.56
N TYR A 115 -37.98 -31.53 -10.30
CA TYR A 115 -37.45 -32.27 -9.16
C TYR A 115 -37.64 -33.79 -9.45
N ASP A 116 -36.59 -34.59 -9.25
CA ASP A 116 -36.55 -36.06 -9.32
C ASP A 116 -36.22 -36.78 -10.65
N VAL A 117 -35.90 -36.08 -11.75
CA VAL A 117 -35.37 -36.74 -12.96
C VAL A 117 -33.88 -36.43 -13.15
N PRO A 118 -32.98 -37.45 -13.19
CA PRO A 118 -31.58 -37.26 -13.56
C PRO A 118 -31.52 -36.54 -14.92
N ASN A 119 -30.85 -35.39 -14.98
CA ASN A 119 -30.84 -34.58 -16.20
C ASN A 119 -30.03 -35.31 -17.28
N PRO A 120 -30.66 -35.80 -18.37
CA PRO A 120 -29.95 -36.52 -19.43
C PRO A 120 -28.95 -35.64 -20.21
N TYR A 121 -29.05 -34.32 -20.04
CA TYR A 121 -28.19 -33.31 -20.66
C TYR A 121 -27.26 -32.61 -19.68
N GLU A 122 -27.03 -33.17 -18.47
CA GLU A 122 -25.99 -32.64 -17.59
C GLU A 122 -24.62 -32.79 -18.28
N PRO A 123 -23.85 -31.69 -18.45
CA PRO A 123 -22.57 -31.78 -19.16
C PRO A 123 -21.67 -32.81 -18.47
N ARG A 124 -20.94 -33.59 -19.28
CA ARG A 124 -20.03 -34.65 -18.80
C ARG A 124 -18.99 -34.13 -17.81
N VAL A 125 -18.68 -32.83 -17.89
CA VAL A 125 -17.77 -32.10 -17.02
C VAL A 125 -18.59 -31.16 -16.12
N PRO A 126 -18.57 -31.34 -14.79
CA PRO A 126 -19.26 -30.47 -13.85
C PRO A 126 -18.84 -29.00 -14.01
N GLY A 127 -19.79 -28.07 -13.92
CA GLY A 127 -19.50 -26.64 -13.99
C GLY A 127 -19.10 -26.09 -15.36
N LEU A 128 -19.06 -26.93 -16.41
CA LEU A 128 -18.76 -26.49 -17.77
C LEU A 128 -19.85 -25.54 -18.31
N CYS A 129 -21.12 -25.77 -17.95
CA CYS A 129 -22.23 -24.89 -18.30
C CYS A 129 -22.76 -24.16 -17.05
N ILE A 130 -22.92 -22.84 -17.12
CA ILE A 130 -23.47 -22.04 -16.03
C ILE A 130 -24.98 -21.88 -16.24
N ARG A 131 -25.77 -22.47 -15.33
CA ARG A 131 -27.23 -22.53 -15.43
C ARG A 131 -27.94 -21.19 -15.22
N GLN A 132 -27.34 -20.29 -14.44
CA GLN A 132 -27.97 -19.03 -14.05
C GLN A 132 -28.02 -18.00 -15.18
N SER A 133 -27.17 -18.14 -16.20
CA SER A 133 -26.93 -17.13 -17.25
C SER A 133 -27.46 -17.51 -18.64
N GLY A 134 -28.31 -18.53 -18.75
CA GLY A 134 -29.11 -18.73 -19.96
C GLY A 134 -28.41 -19.37 -21.16
N GLY A 135 -27.39 -20.20 -20.95
CA GLY A 135 -26.71 -20.89 -22.06
C GLY A 135 -25.28 -20.43 -22.29
N VAL A 136 -24.46 -20.39 -21.25
CA VAL A 136 -23.05 -20.04 -21.38
C VAL A 136 -22.15 -21.18 -20.91
N ARG A 137 -21.07 -21.39 -21.67
CA ARG A 137 -20.00 -22.33 -21.37
C ARG A 137 -18.81 -21.61 -20.76
N VAL A 138 -18.20 -22.23 -19.75
CA VAL A 138 -16.92 -21.82 -19.19
C VAL A 138 -15.80 -22.22 -20.13
N GLN A 139 -14.86 -21.31 -20.36
CA GLN A 139 -13.62 -21.58 -21.09
C GLN A 139 -12.42 -20.99 -20.34
N LEU A 140 -11.21 -21.43 -20.70
CA LEU A 140 -10.00 -20.81 -20.18
C LEU A 140 -9.78 -19.46 -20.86
N GLU A 141 -9.44 -18.45 -20.06
CA GLU A 141 -9.06 -17.14 -20.58
C GLU A 141 -7.65 -17.22 -21.19
N PRO A 142 -7.51 -17.12 -22.53
CA PRO A 142 -6.22 -17.33 -23.17
C PRO A 142 -5.17 -16.32 -22.71
N SER A 143 -5.61 -15.12 -22.31
CA SER A 143 -4.76 -14.01 -21.89
C SER A 143 -4.55 -13.90 -20.38
N ALA A 144 -4.98 -14.90 -19.59
CA ALA A 144 -4.70 -14.92 -18.15
C ALA A 144 -3.19 -14.89 -17.87
N GLY A 145 -2.79 -14.05 -16.93
CA GLY A 145 -1.41 -13.90 -16.47
C GLY A 145 -1.00 -14.97 -15.47
N ALA A 146 0.31 -15.03 -15.20
CA ALA A 146 0.88 -15.96 -14.24
C ALA A 146 0.31 -15.77 -12.83
N TYR A 147 0.14 -14.52 -12.40
CA TYR A 147 -0.48 -14.19 -11.12
C TYR A 147 -1.92 -14.72 -11.04
N ASP A 148 -2.73 -14.50 -12.08
CA ASP A 148 -4.12 -14.94 -12.13
C ASP A 148 -4.24 -16.46 -12.01
N TRP A 149 -3.33 -17.19 -12.66
CA TRP A 149 -3.21 -18.64 -12.53
C TRP A 149 -2.86 -19.07 -11.12
N TYR A 150 -1.82 -18.47 -10.52
CA TYR A 150 -1.40 -18.86 -9.19
C TYR A 150 -2.46 -18.55 -8.13
N GLU A 151 -3.13 -17.40 -8.24
CA GLU A 151 -4.21 -16.98 -7.34
C GLU A 151 -5.39 -17.94 -7.40
N ALA A 152 -5.92 -18.20 -8.59
CA ALA A 152 -7.14 -18.98 -8.80
C ALA A 152 -6.98 -20.48 -8.54
N THR A 153 -5.74 -20.94 -8.31
CA THR A 153 -5.39 -22.36 -8.12
C THR A 153 -4.68 -22.64 -6.81
N TYR A 154 -4.74 -21.72 -5.84
CA TYR A 154 -4.19 -21.89 -4.49
C TYR A 154 -2.65 -22.03 -4.46
N ASN A 155 -1.94 -21.53 -5.47
CA ASN A 155 -0.48 -21.39 -5.49
C ASN A 155 -0.08 -20.02 -4.92
N TYR A 156 -0.52 -19.74 -3.69
CA TYR A 156 -0.41 -18.41 -3.11
C TYR A 156 1.04 -17.95 -2.96
N ARG A 157 1.96 -18.85 -2.60
CA ARG A 157 3.38 -18.52 -2.47
C ARG A 157 3.96 -17.99 -3.78
N GLU A 158 3.62 -18.62 -4.91
CA GLU A 158 4.09 -18.22 -6.23
C GLU A 158 3.49 -16.88 -6.66
N SER A 159 2.21 -16.63 -6.35
CA SER A 159 1.59 -15.32 -6.59
C SER A 159 2.23 -14.21 -5.75
N ASP A 160 2.57 -14.50 -4.51
CA ASP A 160 3.21 -13.58 -3.58
C ASP A 160 4.62 -13.21 -4.05
N LEU A 161 5.38 -14.19 -4.55
CA LEU A 161 6.70 -13.96 -5.15
C LEU A 161 6.60 -13.07 -6.40
N LEU A 162 5.54 -13.19 -7.21
CA LEU A 162 5.33 -12.31 -8.35
C LEU A 162 5.06 -10.87 -7.91
N ILE A 163 4.19 -10.67 -6.91
CA ILE A 163 3.88 -9.35 -6.35
C ILE A 163 5.15 -8.70 -5.81
N LEU A 164 5.92 -9.44 -5.01
CA LEU A 164 7.17 -8.95 -4.45
C LEU A 164 8.19 -8.62 -5.56
N LYS A 165 8.34 -9.49 -6.56
CA LYS A 165 9.21 -9.23 -7.72
C LYS A 165 8.78 -7.96 -8.47
N GLY A 166 7.47 -7.71 -8.59
CA GLY A 166 6.93 -6.48 -9.17
C GLY A 166 7.43 -5.23 -8.46
N VAL A 167 7.27 -5.18 -7.13
CA VAL A 167 7.76 -4.06 -6.31
C VAL A 167 9.28 -3.92 -6.40
N LEU A 168 10.02 -5.02 -6.32
CA LEU A 168 11.49 -5.00 -6.37
C LEU A 168 12.04 -4.57 -7.74
N SER A 169 11.26 -4.74 -8.82
CA SER A 169 11.66 -4.29 -10.16
C SER A 169 11.52 -2.77 -10.36
N ASN A 170 10.65 -2.12 -9.58
CA ASN A 170 10.46 -0.68 -9.60
C ASN A 170 10.28 -0.16 -8.16
N THR A 171 11.37 -0.17 -7.39
CA THR A 171 11.33 0.15 -5.96
C THR A 171 10.87 1.56 -5.67
N GLY A 172 10.96 2.50 -6.62
CA GLY A 172 10.52 3.88 -6.46
C GLY A 172 9.03 4.12 -6.71
N ASP A 173 8.27 3.12 -7.15
CA ASP A 173 6.84 3.23 -7.42
C ASP A 173 6.02 2.96 -6.16
N ILE A 174 5.56 4.05 -5.52
CA ILE A 174 4.77 3.98 -4.30
C ILE A 174 3.39 3.36 -4.51
N ALA A 175 2.79 3.50 -5.70
CA ALA A 175 1.48 2.90 -5.98
C ALA A 175 1.60 1.38 -6.10
N ALA A 176 2.67 0.89 -6.75
CA ALA A 176 2.99 -0.53 -6.79
C ALA A 176 3.28 -1.09 -5.39
N TYR A 177 4.00 -0.33 -4.56
CA TYR A 177 4.26 -0.69 -3.17
C TYR A 177 2.98 -0.82 -2.34
N GLU A 178 2.09 0.18 -2.39
CA GLU A 178 0.82 0.17 -1.66
C GLU A 178 -0.08 -0.99 -2.09
N ALA A 179 -0.12 -1.28 -3.40
CA ALA A 179 -0.85 -2.43 -3.92
C ALA A 179 -0.30 -3.75 -3.35
N ALA A 180 1.02 -3.90 -3.25
CA ALA A 180 1.65 -5.07 -2.63
C ALA A 180 1.39 -5.15 -1.12
N GLN A 181 1.44 -4.03 -0.40
CA GLN A 181 1.13 -4.00 1.03
C GLN A 181 -0.32 -4.45 1.27
N LYS A 182 -1.28 -3.93 0.50
CA LYS A 182 -2.68 -4.33 0.55
C LYS A 182 -2.86 -5.81 0.24
N HIS A 183 -2.13 -6.32 -0.76
CA HIS A 183 -2.12 -7.74 -1.11
C HIS A 183 -1.69 -8.60 0.09
N PHE A 184 -0.54 -8.30 0.70
CA PHE A 184 -0.03 -9.08 1.84
C PHE A 184 -0.89 -8.92 3.10
N GLN A 185 -1.50 -7.76 3.33
CA GLN A 185 -2.48 -7.59 4.42
C GLN A 185 -3.73 -8.44 4.19
N ALA A 186 -4.22 -8.53 2.95
CA ALA A 186 -5.35 -9.40 2.61
C ALA A 186 -4.98 -10.89 2.79
N ARG A 187 -3.72 -11.27 2.51
CA ARG A 187 -3.20 -12.63 2.73
C ARG A 187 -3.23 -13.08 4.19
N LEU A 188 -3.01 -12.18 5.15
CA LEU A 188 -3.11 -12.51 6.57
C LEU A 188 -4.50 -13.07 6.93
N LYS A 189 -5.56 -12.63 6.25
CA LYS A 189 -6.93 -13.13 6.45
C LYS A 189 -7.15 -14.55 5.92
N LEU A 190 -6.22 -15.09 5.12
CA LEU A 190 -6.28 -16.47 4.64
C LEU A 190 -5.66 -17.47 5.61
N GLN A 191 -5.14 -17.01 6.75
CA GLN A 191 -4.56 -17.89 7.78
C GLN A 191 -5.58 -18.91 8.29
N ASP A 192 -6.84 -18.49 8.44
CA ASP A 192 -7.97 -19.37 8.83
C ASP A 192 -8.25 -20.48 7.80
N ASN A 193 -7.77 -20.32 6.56
CA ASN A 193 -7.91 -21.27 5.46
C ASN A 193 -6.64 -22.13 5.24
N GLY A 194 -5.72 -22.13 6.20
CA GLY A 194 -4.50 -22.95 6.17
C GLY A 194 -3.35 -22.37 5.33
N TYR A 195 -3.42 -21.10 4.94
CA TYR A 195 -2.29 -20.39 4.35
C TYR A 195 -1.35 -19.87 5.45
N SER A 196 -0.05 -20.13 5.32
CA SER A 196 0.97 -19.56 6.21
C SER A 196 1.69 -18.42 5.48
N PRO A 197 1.49 -17.16 5.88
CA PRO A 197 2.22 -16.03 5.30
C PRO A 197 3.73 -16.20 5.52
N ASP A 198 4.51 -15.86 4.50
CA ASP A 198 5.97 -15.77 4.63
C ASP A 198 6.33 -14.40 5.25
N PRO A 199 6.81 -14.35 6.51
CA PRO A 199 7.16 -13.09 7.15
C PRO A 199 8.26 -12.32 6.40
N GLN A 200 9.07 -13.00 5.59
CA GLN A 200 10.13 -12.35 4.81
C GLN A 200 9.59 -11.38 3.76
N HIS A 201 8.39 -11.63 3.21
CA HIS A 201 7.81 -10.72 2.21
C HIS A 201 7.52 -9.33 2.80
N LEU A 202 7.00 -9.26 4.02
CA LEU A 202 6.74 -8.00 4.70
C LEU A 202 8.04 -7.30 5.12
N LEU A 203 9.06 -8.07 5.53
CA LEU A 203 10.38 -7.52 5.84
C LEU A 203 11.06 -6.91 4.61
N GLU A 204 10.96 -7.54 3.44
CA GLU A 204 11.48 -6.99 2.19
C GLU A 204 10.73 -5.70 1.79
N LEU A 205 9.40 -5.65 1.96
CA LEU A 205 8.65 -4.41 1.75
C LEU A 205 9.08 -3.31 2.73
N LEU A 206 9.27 -3.63 4.00
CA LEU A 206 9.76 -2.66 4.99
C LEU A 206 11.13 -2.12 4.56
N LYS A 207 12.04 -2.99 4.12
CA LYS A 207 13.37 -2.61 3.63
C LYS A 207 13.31 -1.69 2.42
N VAL A 208 12.43 -1.95 1.45
CA VAL A 208 12.21 -1.06 0.29
C VAL A 208 11.77 0.32 0.76
N ALA A 209 10.78 0.39 1.66
CA ALA A 209 10.28 1.65 2.17
C ALA A 209 11.36 2.46 2.92
N SER A 210 12.08 1.82 3.86
CA SER A 210 13.19 2.44 4.58
C SER A 210 14.30 2.92 3.65
N SER A 211 14.65 2.13 2.62
CA SER A 211 15.68 2.51 1.64
C SER A 211 15.28 3.73 0.80
N ASN A 212 14.00 3.81 0.40
CA ASN A 212 13.50 4.97 -0.32
C ASN A 212 13.43 6.23 0.56
N ALA A 213 12.94 6.11 1.80
CA ALA A 213 12.92 7.22 2.75
C ALA A 213 14.34 7.79 2.96
N ALA A 214 15.33 6.90 3.18
CA ALA A 214 16.73 7.29 3.31
C ALA A 214 17.29 7.94 2.03
N SER A 215 16.93 7.42 0.85
CA SER A 215 17.34 8.00 -0.44
C SER A 215 16.81 9.42 -0.65
N PHE A 216 15.55 9.70 -0.28
CA PHE A 216 14.99 11.05 -0.32
C PHE A 216 15.67 11.99 0.68
N LEU A 217 15.94 11.54 1.91
CA LEU A 217 16.68 12.34 2.90
C LEU A 217 18.11 12.66 2.48
N ALA A 218 18.80 11.72 1.83
CA ALA A 218 20.14 11.95 1.31
C ALA A 218 20.16 12.95 0.14
N LYS A 219 19.15 12.88 -0.74
CA LYS A 219 18.97 13.86 -1.83
C LYS A 219 18.61 15.24 -1.30
N GLU A 220 17.71 15.31 -0.32
CA GLU A 220 17.36 16.55 0.38
C GLU A 220 18.61 17.21 0.94
N GLU A 221 19.44 16.49 1.72
CA GLU A 221 20.65 17.05 2.31
C GLU A 221 21.57 17.66 1.25
N LYS A 222 21.83 16.90 0.19
CA LYS A 222 22.71 17.34 -0.89
C LYS A 222 22.19 18.58 -1.61
N GLU A 223 20.89 18.61 -1.91
CA GLU A 223 20.25 19.73 -2.59
C GLU A 223 20.20 20.96 -1.66
N PHE A 224 19.82 20.79 -0.40
CA PHE A 224 19.72 21.85 0.58
C PHE A 224 21.08 22.52 0.84
N GLN A 225 22.15 21.75 1.01
CA GLN A 225 23.51 22.31 1.19
C GLN A 225 23.96 23.16 -0.01
N SER A 226 23.41 22.92 -1.21
CA SER A 226 23.79 23.65 -2.42
C SER A 226 22.99 24.93 -2.65
N SER A 227 21.70 24.95 -2.32
CA SER A 227 20.80 26.06 -2.66
C SER A 227 20.14 26.74 -1.47
N LYS A 228 20.04 26.04 -0.33
CA LYS A 228 19.22 26.44 0.83
C LYS A 228 17.78 26.82 0.44
N ASP A 229 17.23 26.09 -0.53
CA ASP A 229 15.87 26.30 -1.05
C ASP A 229 14.87 25.51 -0.20
N THR A 230 14.06 26.24 0.56
CA THR A 230 13.07 25.68 1.50
C THR A 230 12.00 24.87 0.81
N GLU A 231 11.39 25.41 -0.25
CA GLU A 231 10.31 24.73 -0.99
C GLU A 231 10.81 23.40 -1.54
N ARG A 232 12.00 23.41 -2.16
CA ARG A 232 12.61 22.19 -2.68
C ARG A 232 12.92 21.19 -1.57
N SER A 233 13.45 21.63 -0.43
CA SER A 233 13.73 20.74 0.71
C SER A 233 12.44 20.10 1.24
N LEU A 234 11.40 20.90 1.49
CA LEU A 234 10.10 20.42 1.98
C LEU A 234 9.49 19.38 1.04
N ILE A 235 9.51 19.60 -0.28
CA ILE A 235 9.06 18.60 -1.28
C ILE A 235 9.83 17.28 -1.13
N ARG A 236 11.13 17.32 -0.83
CA ARG A 236 11.91 16.09 -0.59
C ARG A 236 11.56 15.44 0.73
N LEU A 237 11.36 16.22 1.80
CA LEU A 237 10.95 15.71 3.11
C LEU A 237 9.55 15.08 3.06
N GLU A 238 8.60 15.68 2.33
CA GLU A 238 7.28 15.09 2.07
C GLU A 238 7.38 13.74 1.36
N ASN A 239 8.22 13.64 0.33
CA ASN A 239 8.44 12.38 -0.37
C ASN A 239 9.13 11.35 0.52
N ALA A 240 10.07 11.77 1.38
CA ALA A 240 10.66 10.89 2.39
C ALA A 240 9.58 10.40 3.39
N MET A 241 8.70 11.29 3.85
CA MET A 241 7.63 10.97 4.78
C MET A 241 6.64 9.95 4.20
N LYS A 242 6.24 10.11 2.93
CA LYS A 242 5.37 9.14 2.22
C LYS A 242 5.92 7.72 2.29
N TRP A 243 7.24 7.55 2.19
CA TRP A 243 7.88 6.23 2.34
C TRP A 243 8.10 5.83 3.80
N ALA A 244 8.46 6.77 4.67
CA ALA A 244 8.69 6.53 6.10
C ALA A 244 7.42 6.05 6.82
N VAL A 245 6.23 6.37 6.31
CA VAL A 245 4.95 5.81 6.81
C VAL A 245 4.92 4.28 6.75
N TYR A 246 5.58 3.69 5.75
CA TYR A 246 5.64 2.24 5.54
C TYR A 246 6.93 1.57 6.04
N GLY A 247 7.94 2.36 6.41
CA GLY A 247 9.23 1.89 6.90
C GLY A 247 9.22 1.51 8.38
N ALA A 248 10.41 1.48 8.98
CA ALA A 248 10.54 1.33 10.43
C ALA A 248 10.05 2.60 11.14
N GLU A 249 9.58 2.46 12.39
CA GLU A 249 9.13 3.60 13.20
C GLU A 249 10.19 4.71 13.30
N SER A 250 11.47 4.33 13.39
CA SER A 250 12.60 5.26 13.41
C SER A 250 12.73 6.12 12.15
N ASP A 251 12.19 5.69 11.01
CA ASP A 251 12.36 6.41 9.75
C ASP A 251 11.52 7.69 9.73
N ARG A 252 10.30 7.65 10.30
CA ARG A 252 9.49 8.87 10.47
C ARG A 252 10.21 9.87 11.36
N GLY A 253 10.74 9.40 12.49
CA GLY A 253 11.52 10.24 13.40
C GLY A 253 12.71 10.92 12.73
N LYS A 254 13.43 10.23 11.83
CA LYS A 254 14.53 10.85 11.06
C LYS A 254 14.05 11.97 10.14
N VAL A 255 12.89 11.81 9.49
CA VAL A 255 12.34 12.85 8.60
C VAL A 255 11.90 14.07 9.41
N VAL A 256 11.22 13.86 10.54
CA VAL A 256 10.81 14.94 11.46
C VAL A 256 12.03 15.66 12.01
N ASN A 257 13.02 14.94 12.55
CA ASN A 257 14.23 15.53 13.09
C ASN A 257 14.99 16.34 12.03
N ARG A 258 15.03 15.87 10.77
CA ARG A 258 15.62 16.64 9.68
C ARG A 258 14.91 17.96 9.46
N ALA A 259 13.58 17.99 9.48
CA ALA A 259 12.81 19.22 9.37
C ALA A 259 13.11 20.18 10.55
N LEU A 260 13.20 19.65 11.77
CA LEU A 260 13.57 20.45 12.95
C LEU A 260 14.97 21.04 12.82
N ASP A 261 15.96 20.26 12.37
CA ASP A 261 17.31 20.78 12.12
C ASP A 261 17.30 21.95 11.13
N ARG A 262 16.46 21.88 10.08
CA ARG A 262 16.29 22.98 9.11
C ARG A 262 15.59 24.19 9.72
N ALA A 263 14.55 23.97 10.52
CA ALA A 263 13.84 25.05 11.22
C ALA A 263 14.80 25.82 12.14
N GLU A 264 15.60 25.10 12.92
CA GLU A 264 16.59 25.66 13.85
C GLU A 264 17.77 26.35 13.12
N GLU A 265 18.15 25.88 11.93
CA GLU A 265 19.10 26.61 11.06
C GLU A 265 18.49 27.92 10.54
N ALA A 266 17.25 27.89 10.06
CA ALA A 266 16.56 29.05 9.52
C ALA A 266 16.26 30.11 10.59
N LEU A 267 15.88 29.70 11.80
CA LEU A 267 15.60 30.58 12.94
C LEU A 267 16.80 31.45 13.35
N LYS A 268 18.03 30.96 13.13
CA LYS A 268 19.28 31.71 13.39
C LYS A 268 19.54 32.81 12.36
N GLY A 269 18.83 32.80 11.22
CA GLY A 269 18.94 33.82 10.19
C GLY A 269 18.35 35.16 10.63
N ASN A 270 18.91 36.26 10.11
CA ASN A 270 18.46 37.62 10.43
C ASN A 270 17.50 38.21 9.40
N GLY A 271 17.11 37.44 8.38
CA GLY A 271 16.18 37.86 7.32
C GLY A 271 14.78 37.30 7.56
N ILE A 272 13.76 38.08 7.22
CA ILE A 272 12.35 37.70 7.39
C ILE A 272 11.97 36.43 6.64
N SER A 273 12.59 36.17 5.48
CA SER A 273 12.39 34.92 4.74
C SER A 273 12.77 33.70 5.59
N ASN A 274 13.89 33.77 6.33
CA ASN A 274 14.32 32.64 7.17
C ASN A 274 13.33 32.34 8.30
N LEU A 275 12.63 33.35 8.82
CA LEU A 275 11.60 33.13 9.84
C LEU A 275 10.35 32.47 9.25
N TYR A 276 9.97 32.83 8.01
CA TYR A 276 8.93 32.08 7.29
C TYR A 276 9.38 30.65 7.00
N ASP A 277 10.61 30.46 6.54
CA ASP A 277 11.19 29.14 6.31
C ASP A 277 11.14 28.28 7.58
N ALA A 278 11.52 28.85 8.74
CA ALA A 278 11.45 28.16 10.03
C ALA A 278 10.02 27.72 10.38
N LEU A 279 9.01 28.57 10.15
CA LEU A 279 7.60 28.23 10.37
C LEU A 279 7.14 27.08 9.46
N GLU A 280 7.54 27.08 8.19
CA GLU A 280 7.17 26.00 7.27
C GLU A 280 7.74 24.66 7.73
N TYR A 281 9.01 24.63 8.15
CA TYR A 281 9.61 23.41 8.69
C TYR A 281 9.00 22.95 10.03
N TYR A 282 8.73 23.86 10.97
CA TYR A 282 8.04 23.50 12.22
C TYR A 282 6.63 22.97 11.96
N SER A 283 5.89 23.61 11.03
CA SER A 283 4.57 23.14 10.61
C SER A 283 4.64 21.75 9.98
N PHE A 284 5.65 21.47 9.16
CA PHE A 284 5.86 20.14 8.58
C PHE A 284 6.20 19.10 9.67
N ALA A 285 7.03 19.47 10.64
CA ALA A 285 7.42 18.61 11.77
C ALA A 285 6.26 18.36 12.75
N GLY A 286 5.24 19.22 12.76
CA GLY A 286 4.11 19.15 13.69
C GLY A 286 4.36 19.81 15.04
N GLU A 287 5.39 20.65 15.15
CA GLU A 287 5.77 21.34 16.39
C GLU A 287 5.12 22.73 16.45
N ALA A 288 3.84 22.77 16.81
CA ALA A 288 3.07 24.03 16.86
C ALA A 288 3.51 24.97 18.00
N ASP A 289 4.08 24.42 19.07
CA ASP A 289 4.63 25.17 20.20
C ASP A 289 5.85 26.02 19.81
N LYS A 290 6.62 25.56 18.81
CA LYS A 290 7.77 26.29 18.26
C LYS A 290 7.43 27.55 17.45
N VAL A 291 6.15 27.81 17.17
CA VAL A 291 5.70 29.07 16.54
C VAL A 291 6.02 30.27 17.44
N GLN A 292 5.98 30.08 18.77
CA GLN A 292 6.30 31.13 19.73
C GLN A 292 7.78 31.55 19.63
N ASP A 293 8.70 30.59 19.47
CA ASP A 293 10.14 30.87 19.29
C ASP A 293 10.38 31.78 18.06
N VAL A 294 9.65 31.55 16.97
CA VAL A 294 9.72 32.41 15.77
C VAL A 294 9.16 33.80 16.04
N ALA A 295 8.06 33.91 16.77
CA ALA A 295 7.45 35.19 17.10
C ALA A 295 8.36 36.04 17.99
N GLU A 296 8.98 35.44 19.01
CA GLU A 296 9.96 36.10 19.87
C GLU A 296 11.18 36.57 19.07
N ARG A 297 11.71 35.71 18.20
CA ARG A 297 12.83 36.06 17.32
C ARG A 297 12.48 37.19 16.35
N ALA A 298 11.25 37.21 15.83
CA ALA A 298 10.76 38.29 15.00
C ALA A 298 10.70 39.61 15.77
N ASP A 299 10.20 39.62 17.01
CA ASP A 299 10.19 40.82 17.85
C ASP A 299 11.62 41.35 18.10
N GLU A 300 12.58 40.48 18.41
CA GLU A 300 13.99 40.85 18.57
C GLU A 300 14.57 41.53 17.33
N LEU A 301 14.38 40.93 16.15
CA LEU A 301 14.87 41.47 14.88
C LEU A 301 14.13 42.76 14.48
N GLY A 302 12.85 42.88 14.81
CA GLY A 302 12.08 44.11 14.63
C GLY A 302 12.62 45.26 15.47
N LEU A 303 12.94 45.01 16.74
CA LEU A 303 13.57 45.99 17.63
C LEU A 303 14.97 46.39 17.14
N ALA A 304 15.77 45.42 16.68
CA ALA A 304 17.08 45.71 16.09
C ALA A 304 16.95 46.63 14.84
N ALA A 305 16.01 46.35 13.94
CA ALA A 305 15.77 47.17 12.76
C ALA A 305 15.28 48.60 13.12
N LEU A 306 14.51 48.77 14.20
CA LEU A 306 14.17 50.10 14.72
C LEU A 306 15.40 50.86 15.20
N ASN A 307 16.30 50.19 15.92
CA ASN A 307 17.54 50.79 16.39
C ASN A 307 18.45 51.21 15.23
N ASP A 308 18.42 50.47 14.12
CA ASP A 308 19.11 50.79 12.87
C ASP A 308 18.38 51.83 12.00
N ASN A 309 17.28 52.43 12.52
CA ASN A 309 16.47 53.43 11.85
C ASN A 309 15.81 52.92 10.54
N ASP A 310 15.47 51.64 10.47
CA ASP A 310 14.69 51.02 9.40
C ASP A 310 13.29 50.56 9.89
N PRO A 311 12.34 51.51 10.06
CA PRO A 311 11.01 51.18 10.55
C PRO A 311 10.18 50.35 9.55
N VAL A 312 10.54 50.33 8.26
CA VAL A 312 9.82 49.54 7.26
C VAL A 312 10.12 48.05 7.44
N THR A 313 11.38 47.70 7.65
CA THR A 313 11.78 46.33 7.95
C THR A 313 11.28 45.89 9.33
N ALA A 314 11.40 46.75 10.34
CA ALA A 314 10.87 46.48 11.68
C ALA A 314 9.38 46.12 11.67
N LEU A 315 8.56 46.90 10.93
CA LEU A 315 7.13 46.65 10.83
C LEU A 315 6.82 45.24 10.29
N LYS A 316 7.59 44.76 9.29
CA LYS A 316 7.37 43.42 8.72
C LYS A 316 7.63 42.32 9.75
N TYR A 317 8.66 42.48 10.58
CA TYR A 317 8.94 41.54 11.66
C TYR A 317 7.85 41.53 12.74
N PHE A 318 7.40 42.70 13.19
CA PHE A 318 6.31 42.77 14.18
C PHE A 318 4.98 42.22 13.63
N MET A 319 4.75 42.37 12.32
CA MET A 319 3.60 41.72 11.67
C MET A 319 3.71 40.20 11.68
N LEU A 320 4.92 39.65 11.53
CA LEU A 320 5.16 38.21 11.60
C LEU A 320 4.99 37.67 13.03
N SER A 321 5.51 38.38 14.04
CA SER A 321 5.32 38.00 15.45
C SER A 321 3.87 38.12 15.93
N GLY A 322 3.07 38.96 15.26
CA GLY A 322 1.71 39.27 15.69
C GLY A 322 1.66 40.25 16.87
N ASN A 323 2.77 40.89 17.24
CA ASN A 323 2.84 41.83 18.35
C ASN A 323 2.13 43.16 18.02
N ARG A 324 0.83 43.23 18.34
CA ARG A 324 -0.04 44.36 18.00
C ARG A 324 0.47 45.70 18.52
N GLU A 325 1.04 45.73 19.72
CA GLU A 325 1.56 46.97 20.32
C GLU A 325 2.74 47.53 19.51
N LEU A 326 3.70 46.67 19.14
CA LEU A 326 4.85 47.09 18.34
C LEU A 326 4.44 47.44 16.91
N ILE A 327 3.46 46.74 16.33
CA ILE A 327 2.88 47.07 15.02
C ILE A 327 2.29 48.50 15.03
N GLU A 328 1.45 48.82 16.01
CA GLU A 328 0.77 50.13 16.10
C GLU A 328 1.76 51.27 16.28
N LYS A 329 2.79 51.09 17.12
CA LYS A 329 3.85 52.09 17.31
C LYS A 329 4.73 52.28 16.07
N THR A 330 5.03 51.20 15.35
CA THR A 330 5.99 51.23 14.23
C THR A 330 5.37 51.69 12.92
N ARG A 331 4.08 51.39 12.69
CA ARG A 331 3.37 51.72 11.45
C ARG A 331 3.50 53.19 11.01
N PRO A 332 3.25 54.21 11.86
CA PRO A 332 3.39 55.61 11.44
C PRO A 332 4.83 55.98 11.06
N LEU A 333 5.83 55.38 11.70
CA LEU A 333 7.25 55.58 11.38
C LEU A 333 7.59 55.01 10.01
N ALA A 334 7.11 53.80 9.71
CA ALA A 334 7.29 53.14 8.42
C ALA A 334 6.64 53.93 7.27
N GLU A 335 5.41 54.42 7.47
CA GLU A 335 4.70 55.24 6.46
C GLU A 335 5.44 56.54 6.15
N LYS A 336 5.97 57.21 7.18
CA LYS A 336 6.77 58.43 7.01
C LYS A 336 8.06 58.15 6.22
N ALA A 337 8.75 57.06 6.54
CA ALA A 337 9.96 56.64 5.84
C ALA A 337 9.70 56.32 4.35
N GLN A 338 8.61 55.62 4.03
CA GLN A 338 8.23 55.31 2.65
C GLN A 338 7.85 56.56 1.83
N LYS A 339 7.11 57.50 2.44
CA LYS A 339 6.77 58.78 1.80
C LYS A 339 8.02 59.63 1.51
N ALA A 340 9.01 59.63 2.40
CA ALA A 340 10.28 60.31 2.19
C ALA A 340 11.09 59.67 1.03
N ALA A 341 11.14 58.34 0.95
CA ALA A 341 11.83 57.62 -0.12
C ALA A 341 11.18 57.85 -1.51
N THR A 342 9.86 57.91 -1.59
CA THR A 342 9.12 58.13 -2.85
C THR A 342 9.10 59.60 -3.30
N GLY A 343 9.04 60.55 -2.36
CA GLY A 343 9.13 62.00 -2.66
C GLY A 343 10.49 62.43 -3.23
N THR A 344 11.57 61.73 -2.86
CA THR A 344 12.94 62.06 -3.31
C THR A 344 13.21 61.62 -4.76
N LYS A 345 12.54 60.57 -5.26
CA LYS A 345 12.64 60.15 -6.67
C LYS A 345 11.97 61.10 -7.65
N LYS A 346 10.94 61.86 -7.22
CA LYS A 346 10.19 62.78 -8.10
C LYS A 346 10.91 64.10 -8.41
N LYS A 347 11.99 64.46 -7.69
CA LYS A 347 12.75 65.70 -7.86
C LYS A 347 14.00 65.61 -8.75
N LYS A 348 14.37 64.42 -9.27
CA LYS A 348 15.60 64.20 -10.06
C LYS A 348 15.40 63.96 -11.57
N GLY A 349 14.23 64.29 -12.13
CA GLY A 349 13.95 64.03 -13.55
C GLY A 349 13.19 65.16 -14.24
N LEU A 350 13.93 66.20 -14.66
CA LEU A 350 13.68 67.00 -15.87
C LEU A 350 14.84 67.99 -16.05
N PRO A 351 15.82 67.74 -16.94
CA PRO A 351 16.65 68.82 -17.45
C PRO A 351 15.77 69.77 -18.26
N SER A 352 15.80 71.07 -17.93
CA SER A 352 15.14 72.10 -18.73
C SER A 352 15.68 72.06 -20.17
N PRO A 353 14.80 72.09 -21.18
CA PRO A 353 15.25 72.29 -22.55
C PRO A 353 15.76 73.73 -22.69
N MET A 354 17.02 73.87 -23.11
CA MET A 354 17.53 75.11 -23.72
C MET A 354 17.27 75.08 -25.22
#